data_AF-A0A433SG15-F1
#
_entry.id   AF-A0A433SG15-F1
#
_cell.length_a   1.000
_cell.length_b   1.000
_cell.length_c   1.000
_cell.angle_alpha   90.00
_cell.angle_beta   90.00
_cell.angle_gamma   90.00
#
_symmetry.space_group_name_H-M   'P 1'
#
loop_
_entity.id
_entity.type
_entity.pdbx_description
1 polymer ?
#
loop_
_entity_poly.entity_id
_entity_poly.type
_entity_poly.pdbx_seq_one_letter_code
_entity_poly.pdbx_strand_id
1 'polypeptide(L)'
;MKKQEWVMLGKTMALVMVAVACILGLSFWLILHADMSFEQTLNLILVSLIALMFPVLQYAQARWQWHTKDVPPNKVPAWMSQQTAHLPKIVKPWSQRLLEMGLQITAMLLLLWLFGSYATQQYLIDWANHYQLRSGTYLVCVALIGSLPIALLALLVSALLHYTAKRWDVHGLRYQLWRNWLWAYVLSFAICLYIILLAGLMIERYLQ
;
A
#
# COMPACT_ATOMS: atom_id res chain seq x y z
N MET A 1 15.37 -5.30 24.78
CA MET A 1 15.14 -6.11 23.56
C MET A 1 15.81 -7.47 23.71
N LYS A 2 15.12 -8.55 23.38
CA LYS A 2 15.63 -9.93 23.49
C LYS A 2 16.50 -10.29 22.27
N LYS A 3 17.51 -11.16 22.43
CA LYS A 3 18.44 -11.62 21.37
C LYS A 3 17.74 -12.11 20.09
N GLN A 4 16.55 -12.70 20.21
CA GLN A 4 15.73 -13.14 19.06
C GLN A 4 15.17 -11.98 18.23
N GLU A 5 14.89 -10.83 18.84
CA GLU A 5 14.39 -9.64 18.13
C GLU A 5 15.49 -9.05 17.23
N TRP A 6 16.75 -9.05 17.70
CA TRP A 6 17.91 -8.61 16.91
C TRP A 6 18.17 -9.50 15.70
N VAL A 7 18.06 -10.82 15.85
CA VAL A 7 18.25 -11.77 14.73
C VAL A 7 17.14 -11.63 13.70
N MET A 8 15.89 -11.44 14.14
CA MET A 8 14.77 -11.20 13.24
C MET A 8 14.96 -9.88 12.48
N LEU A 9 15.31 -8.81 13.19
CA LEU A 9 15.50 -7.47 12.64
C LEU A 9 16.69 -7.42 11.66
N GLY A 10 17.79 -8.11 11.97
CA GLY A 10 18.92 -8.26 11.05
C GLY A 10 18.56 -9.02 9.77
N LYS A 11 17.74 -10.08 9.86
CA LYS A 11 17.26 -10.82 8.68
C LYS A 11 16.33 -9.98 7.81
N THR A 12 15.40 -9.24 8.41
CA THR A 12 14.53 -8.33 7.66
C THR A 12 15.30 -7.17 7.05
N MET A 13 16.26 -6.57 7.76
CA MET A 13 17.11 -5.52 7.20
C MET A 13 17.95 -6.03 6.02
N ALA A 14 18.57 -7.21 6.15
CA ALA A 14 19.34 -7.80 5.05
C ALA A 14 18.47 -8.06 3.81
N LEU A 15 17.26 -8.59 4.01
CA LEU A 15 16.31 -8.85 2.92
C LEU A 15 15.84 -7.56 2.25
N VAL A 16 15.57 -6.50 3.04
CA VAL A 16 15.24 -5.17 2.51
C VAL A 16 16.43 -4.59 1.75
N MET A 17 17.65 -4.68 2.27
CA MET A 17 18.84 -4.17 1.58
C MET A 17 19.10 -4.90 0.26
N VAL A 18 18.90 -6.23 0.21
CA VAL A 18 18.99 -7.00 -1.04
C VAL A 18 17.89 -6.58 -2.01
N ALA A 19 16.66 -6.42 -1.55
CA ALA A 19 15.56 -5.96 -2.39
C ALA A 19 15.83 -4.57 -2.97
N VAL A 20 16.32 -3.64 -2.15
CA VAL A 20 16.73 -2.29 -2.58
C VAL A 20 17.90 -2.36 -3.57
N ALA A 21 18.92 -3.17 -3.31
CA ALA A 21 20.05 -3.35 -4.22
C ALA A 21 19.62 -3.94 -5.56
N CYS A 22 18.70 -4.92 -5.57
CA CYS A 22 18.12 -5.48 -6.79
C CYS A 22 17.31 -4.43 -7.56
N ILE A 23 16.50 -3.61 -6.87
CA ILE A 23 15.76 -2.52 -7.50
C ILE A 23 16.73 -1.51 -8.13
N LEU A 24 17.72 -1.04 -7.37
CA LEU A 24 18.72 -0.09 -7.87
C LEU A 24 19.53 -0.65 -9.03
N GLY A 25 19.93 -1.93 -8.96
CA GLY A 25 20.65 -2.61 -10.04
C GLY A 25 19.80 -2.77 -11.29
N LEU A 26 18.53 -3.13 -11.15
CA LEU A 26 17.58 -3.24 -12.26
C LEU A 26 17.27 -1.88 -12.88
N SER A 27 17.09 -0.85 -12.04
CA SER A 27 16.92 0.54 -12.47
C SER A 27 18.14 1.06 -13.24
N PHE A 28 19.36 0.79 -12.76
CA PHE A 28 20.59 1.16 -13.45
C PHE A 28 20.76 0.43 -14.79
N TRP A 29 20.42 -0.86 -14.82
CA TRP A 29 20.42 -1.65 -16.05
C TRP A 29 19.41 -1.12 -17.08
N LEU A 30 18.20 -0.74 -16.64
CA LEU A 30 17.17 -0.14 -17.49
C LEU A 30 17.58 1.23 -18.04
N ILE A 31 18.23 2.09 -17.26
CA ILE A 31 18.78 3.36 -17.78
C ILE A 31 19.77 3.08 -18.91
N LEU A 32 20.68 2.12 -18.72
CA LEU A 32 21.76 1.86 -19.66
C LEU A 32 21.33 1.14 -20.93
N HIS A 33 20.21 0.39 -20.90
CA HIS A 33 19.83 -0.51 -22.00
C HIS A 33 18.41 -0.30 -22.55
N ALA A 34 17.56 0.50 -21.89
CA ALA A 34 16.15 0.68 -22.28
C ALA A 34 15.77 2.14 -22.58
N ASP A 35 16.75 3.05 -22.74
CA ASP A 35 16.56 4.47 -23.04
C ASP A 35 15.55 5.18 -22.11
N MET A 36 15.49 4.77 -20.84
CA MET A 36 14.62 5.42 -19.85
C MET A 36 15.21 6.75 -19.39
N SER A 37 14.37 7.77 -19.25
CA SER A 37 14.78 9.05 -18.69
C SER A 37 15.12 8.95 -17.20
N PHE A 38 15.80 9.97 -16.66
CA PHE A 38 16.14 10.03 -15.24
C PHE A 38 14.87 10.05 -14.37
N GLU A 39 13.86 10.82 -14.78
CA GLU A 39 12.57 10.99 -14.08
C GLU A 39 11.80 9.67 -14.05
N GLN A 40 11.74 8.97 -15.19
CA GLN A 40 11.12 7.66 -15.29
C GLN A 40 11.80 6.65 -14.35
N THR A 41 13.13 6.68 -14.27
CA THR A 41 13.87 5.79 -13.39
C THR A 41 13.68 6.13 -11.91
N LEU A 42 13.70 7.42 -11.57
CA LEU A 42 13.42 7.88 -10.22
C LEU A 42 12.02 7.47 -9.75
N ASN A 43 11.02 7.63 -10.62
CA ASN A 43 9.66 7.18 -10.33
C ASN A 43 9.60 5.65 -10.16
N LEU A 44 10.26 4.87 -11.03
CA LEU A 44 10.29 3.41 -10.88
C LEU A 44 10.88 2.98 -9.53
N ILE A 45 11.99 3.60 -9.11
CA ILE A 45 12.60 3.33 -7.80
C ILE A 45 11.61 3.68 -6.68
N LEU A 46 11.00 4.86 -6.74
CA LEU A 46 10.07 5.35 -5.73
C LEU A 46 8.83 4.45 -5.60
N VAL A 47 8.19 4.09 -6.74
CA VAL A 47 7.05 3.18 -6.79
C VAL A 47 7.44 1.80 -6.24
N SER A 48 8.63 1.31 -6.59
CA SER A 48 9.13 0.02 -6.10
C SER A 48 9.34 0.01 -4.58
N LEU A 49 9.92 1.08 -4.03
CA LEU A 49 10.09 1.23 -2.58
C LEU A 49 8.75 1.28 -1.86
N ILE A 50 7.78 2.03 -2.38
CA ILE A 50 6.43 2.12 -1.80
C ILE A 50 5.72 0.76 -1.88
N ALA A 51 5.83 0.06 -3.00
CA ALA A 51 5.30 -1.30 -3.14
C ALA A 51 5.92 -2.25 -2.11
N LEU A 52 7.23 -2.21 -1.89
CA LEU A 52 7.89 -3.01 -0.85
C LEU A 52 7.47 -2.63 0.57
N MET A 53 7.09 -1.37 0.81
CA MET A 53 6.58 -0.92 2.11
C MET A 53 5.13 -1.35 2.38
N PHE A 54 4.38 -1.76 1.35
CA PHE A 54 2.96 -2.10 1.48
C PHE A 54 2.65 -3.12 2.60
N PRO A 55 3.37 -4.24 2.75
CA PRO A 55 3.09 -5.20 3.83
C PRO A 55 3.31 -4.62 5.23
N VAL A 56 4.30 -3.72 5.37
CA VAL A 56 4.61 -3.05 6.64
C VAL A 56 3.51 -2.06 7.00
N LEU A 57 3.08 -1.25 6.01
CA LEU A 57 1.97 -0.32 6.17
C LEU A 57 0.68 -1.06 6.52
N GLN A 58 0.39 -2.17 5.84
CA GLN A 58 -0.78 -3.02 6.12
C GLN A 58 -0.77 -3.55 7.55
N TYR A 59 0.36 -4.07 8.02
CA TYR A 59 0.47 -4.55 9.38
C TYR A 59 0.31 -3.43 10.41
N ALA A 60 0.89 -2.25 10.15
CA ALA A 60 0.75 -1.08 11.01
C ALA A 60 -0.71 -0.60 11.09
N GLN A 61 -1.40 -0.49 9.96
CA GLN A 61 -2.83 -0.14 9.91
C GLN A 61 -3.69 -1.17 10.64
N ALA A 62 -3.40 -2.46 10.46
CA ALA A 62 -4.16 -3.52 11.13
C ALA A 62 -4.03 -3.41 12.66
N ARG A 63 -2.84 -3.09 13.18
CA ARG A 63 -2.66 -2.86 14.62
C ARG A 63 -3.40 -1.61 15.10
N TRP A 64 -3.34 -0.53 14.32
CA TRP A 64 -4.04 0.72 14.64
C TRP A 64 -5.56 0.50 14.70
N GLN A 65 -6.14 -0.08 13.66
CA GLN A 65 -7.57 -0.37 13.59
C GLN A 65 -8.02 -1.29 14.73
N TRP A 66 -7.21 -2.30 15.07
CA TRP A 66 -7.51 -3.18 16.21
C TRP A 66 -7.46 -2.47 17.55
N HIS A 67 -6.52 -1.53 17.72
CA HIS A 67 -6.36 -0.76 18.95
C HIS A 67 -7.53 0.20 19.18
N THR A 68 -8.05 0.82 18.12
CA THR A 68 -9.13 1.81 18.22
C THR A 68 -10.54 1.23 18.08
N LYS A 69 -10.68 -0.08 17.81
CA LYS A 69 -11.98 -0.69 17.48
C LYS A 69 -13.05 -0.55 18.58
N ASP A 70 -12.64 -0.58 19.85
CA ASP A 70 -13.54 -0.53 21.01
C ASP A 70 -13.46 0.84 21.72
N VAL A 71 -12.73 1.81 21.15
CA VAL A 71 -12.57 3.14 21.73
C VAL A 71 -13.76 4.01 21.32
N PRO A 72 -14.45 4.68 22.27
CA PRO A 72 -15.55 5.58 21.93
C PRO A 72 -15.09 6.70 21.00
N PRO A 73 -15.93 7.18 20.05
CA PRO A 73 -15.55 8.20 19.06
C PRO A 73 -14.90 9.46 19.66
N ASN A 74 -15.38 9.90 20.82
CA ASN A 74 -14.89 11.11 21.50
C ASN A 74 -13.57 10.91 22.27
N LYS A 75 -13.05 9.69 22.30
CA LYS A 75 -11.80 9.33 22.99
C LYS A 75 -10.78 8.67 22.05
N VAL A 76 -11.05 8.68 20.74
CA VAL A 76 -10.12 8.10 19.75
C VAL A 76 -8.84 8.93 19.75
N PRO A 77 -7.67 8.33 20.02
CA PRO A 77 -6.41 9.06 19.96
C PRO A 77 -6.13 9.51 18.53
N ALA A 78 -5.34 10.58 18.39
CA ALA A 78 -4.88 11.06 17.08
C ALA A 78 -4.20 9.91 16.30
N TRP A 79 -4.38 9.88 14.99
CA TRP A 79 -3.89 8.77 14.16
C TRP A 79 -2.39 8.53 14.35
N MET A 80 -2.02 7.28 14.65
CA MET A 80 -0.64 6.84 14.89
C MET A 80 0.10 7.58 16.03
N SER A 81 -0.61 8.27 16.91
CA SER A 81 0.02 9.04 18.00
C SER A 81 0.58 8.20 19.15
N GLN A 82 0.23 6.91 19.22
CA GLN A 82 0.59 6.03 20.32
C GLN A 82 1.11 4.69 19.81
N GLN A 83 2.00 4.07 20.58
CA GLN A 83 2.48 2.74 20.30
C GLN A 83 1.36 1.72 20.55
N THR A 84 0.97 1.00 19.50
CA THR A 84 -0.11 0.01 19.56
C THR A 84 0.41 -1.35 20.05
N ALA A 85 -0.45 -2.17 20.64
CA ALA A 85 -0.09 -3.56 20.98
C ALA A 85 0.02 -4.44 19.72
N HIS A 86 0.62 -5.62 19.84
CA HIS A 86 0.58 -6.62 18.76
C HIS A 86 -0.82 -7.22 18.60
N LEU A 87 -1.17 -7.62 17.38
CA LEU A 87 -2.42 -8.34 17.12
C LEU A 87 -2.44 -9.69 17.85
N PRO A 88 -3.61 -10.13 18.35
CA PRO A 88 -3.79 -11.46 18.90
C PRO A 88 -3.34 -12.54 17.91
N LYS A 89 -2.61 -13.54 18.41
CA LYS A 89 -2.12 -14.65 17.58
C LYS A 89 -3.16 -15.77 17.54
N ILE A 90 -3.56 -16.16 16.35
CA ILE A 90 -4.41 -17.32 16.11
C ILE A 90 -3.76 -18.24 15.08
N VAL A 91 -4.02 -19.54 15.18
CA VAL A 91 -3.56 -20.50 14.17
C VAL A 91 -4.38 -20.29 12.90
N LYS A 92 -3.80 -19.60 11.92
CA LYS A 92 -4.41 -19.43 10.59
C LYS A 92 -4.23 -20.71 9.78
N PRO A 93 -5.28 -21.21 9.10
CA PRO A 93 -5.13 -22.33 8.17
C PRO A 93 -4.27 -21.91 6.98
N TRP A 94 -3.65 -22.91 6.34
CA TRP A 94 -2.72 -22.68 5.24
C TRP A 94 -3.36 -21.92 4.07
N SER A 95 -4.61 -22.24 3.71
CA SER A 95 -5.35 -21.57 2.64
C SER A 95 -5.49 -20.06 2.87
N GLN A 96 -5.73 -19.64 4.12
CA GLN A 96 -5.82 -18.23 4.48
C GLN A 96 -4.44 -17.54 4.37
N ARG A 97 -3.35 -18.23 4.73
CA ARG A 97 -1.99 -17.68 4.60
C ARG A 97 -1.61 -17.47 3.14
N LEU A 98 -1.92 -18.45 2.28
CA LEU A 98 -1.68 -18.34 0.84
C LEU A 98 -2.49 -17.21 0.22
N LEU A 99 -3.76 -17.05 0.61
CA LEU A 99 -4.58 -15.94 0.15
C LEU A 99 -4.01 -14.58 0.58
N GLU A 100 -3.61 -14.44 1.85
CA GLU A 100 -2.98 -13.22 2.37
C GLU A 100 -1.70 -12.89 1.59
N MET A 101 -0.83 -13.88 1.37
CA MET A 101 0.40 -13.71 0.58
C MET A 101 0.11 -13.34 -0.88
N GLY A 102 -0.84 -14.03 -1.51
CA GLY A 102 -1.25 -13.76 -2.88
C GLY A 102 -1.81 -12.35 -3.05
N LEU A 103 -2.68 -11.90 -2.14
CA LEU A 103 -3.20 -10.54 -2.15
C LEU A 103 -2.08 -9.50 -2.00
N GLN A 104 -1.14 -9.71 -1.07
CA GLN A 104 0.00 -8.80 -0.88
C GLN A 104 0.85 -8.66 -2.15
N ILE A 105 1.22 -9.79 -2.76
CA ILE A 105 2.01 -9.80 -4.01
C ILE A 105 1.23 -9.13 -5.15
N THR A 106 -0.06 -9.45 -5.29
CA THR A 106 -0.93 -8.83 -6.31
C THR A 106 -1.01 -7.32 -6.12
N ALA A 107 -1.13 -6.82 -4.89
CA ALA A 107 -1.15 -5.38 -4.61
C ALA A 107 0.15 -4.71 -5.08
N MET A 108 1.29 -5.31 -4.73
CA MET A 108 2.61 -4.80 -5.08
C MET A 108 2.82 -4.75 -6.59
N LEU A 109 2.48 -5.85 -7.28
CA LEU A 109 2.57 -5.94 -8.74
C LEU A 109 1.61 -4.97 -9.42
N LEU A 110 0.41 -4.77 -8.87
CA LEU A 110 -0.56 -3.82 -9.41
C LEU A 110 -0.06 -2.38 -9.31
N LEU A 111 0.54 -1.99 -8.17
CA LEU A 111 1.15 -0.66 -8.00
C LEU A 111 2.30 -0.45 -8.99
N LEU A 112 3.18 -1.45 -9.14
CA LEU A 112 4.29 -1.42 -10.10
C LEU A 112 3.80 -1.34 -11.55
N TRP A 113 2.78 -2.11 -11.91
CA TRP A 113 2.25 -2.14 -13.27
C TRP A 113 1.54 -0.84 -13.63
N LEU A 114 0.75 -0.27 -12.71
CA LEU A 114 0.02 0.97 -12.96
C LEU A 114 0.95 2.20 -12.99
N PHE A 115 1.95 2.27 -12.12
CA PHE A 115 2.71 3.50 -11.91
C PHE A 115 4.20 3.38 -12.26
N GLY A 116 4.75 2.18 -12.42
CA GLY A 116 6.17 1.99 -12.71
C GLY A 116 6.59 2.46 -14.09
N SER A 117 5.70 2.39 -15.08
CA SER A 117 5.98 2.85 -16.46
C SER A 117 5.92 4.37 -16.63
N TYR A 118 5.56 5.13 -15.59
CA TYR A 118 5.42 6.60 -15.60
C TYR A 118 4.30 7.15 -16.50
N ALA A 119 3.89 6.42 -17.54
CA ALA A 119 2.87 6.80 -18.53
C ALA A 119 1.52 7.20 -17.91
N THR A 120 1.10 6.55 -16.83
CA THR A 120 -0.16 6.87 -16.14
C THR A 120 -0.13 8.24 -15.48
N GLN A 121 1.03 8.66 -14.95
CA GLN A 121 1.21 9.98 -14.32
C GLN A 121 1.26 11.07 -15.39
N GLN A 122 2.01 10.82 -16.47
CA GLN A 122 2.10 11.72 -17.62
C GLN A 122 0.72 11.96 -18.26
N TYR A 123 -0.05 10.89 -18.48
CA TYR A 123 -1.42 10.98 -19.00
C TYR A 123 -2.33 11.86 -18.13
N LEU A 124 -2.24 11.75 -16.80
CA LEU A 124 -3.03 12.58 -15.89
C LEU A 124 -2.67 14.06 -16.00
N ILE A 125 -1.40 14.37 -16.24
CA ILE A 125 -0.91 15.75 -16.40
C ILE A 125 -1.30 16.31 -17.76
N ASP A 126 -1.12 15.55 -18.84
CA ASP A 126 -1.52 15.94 -20.18
C ASP A 126 -3.02 16.24 -20.25
N TRP A 127 -3.82 15.37 -19.63
CA TRP A 127 -5.26 15.60 -19.48
C TRP A 127 -5.56 16.90 -18.73
N ALA A 128 -4.87 17.15 -17.61
CA ALA A 128 -5.10 18.36 -16.82
C ALA A 128 -4.67 19.65 -17.53
N ASN A 129 -3.55 19.59 -18.25
CA ASN A 129 -3.04 20.70 -19.07
C ASN A 129 -3.99 20.99 -20.23
N HIS A 130 -4.53 19.95 -20.88
CA HIS A 130 -5.52 20.10 -21.95
C HIS A 130 -6.76 20.86 -21.48
N TYR A 131 -7.24 20.60 -20.26
CA TYR A 131 -8.39 21.29 -19.66
C TYR A 131 -8.03 22.54 -18.86
N GLN A 132 -6.77 23.00 -18.89
CA GLN A 132 -6.27 24.18 -18.15
C GLN A 132 -6.68 24.17 -16.67
N LEU A 133 -6.65 23.00 -16.04
CA LEU A 133 -7.09 22.86 -14.66
C LEU A 133 -6.15 23.64 -13.73
N ARG A 134 -6.73 24.41 -12.80
CA ARG A 134 -5.97 25.00 -11.70
C ARG A 134 -5.42 23.89 -10.81
N SER A 135 -4.30 24.15 -10.14
CA SER A 135 -3.63 23.17 -9.28
C SER A 135 -4.56 22.53 -8.23
N GLY A 136 -5.47 23.31 -7.64
CA GLY A 136 -6.45 22.79 -6.68
C GLY A 136 -7.47 21.84 -7.30
N THR A 137 -8.05 22.19 -8.45
CA THR A 137 -9.00 21.33 -9.18
C THR A 137 -8.33 20.06 -9.68
N TYR A 138 -7.08 20.17 -10.13
CA TYR A 138 -6.29 19.03 -10.54
C TYR A 138 -6.07 18.01 -9.41
N LEU A 139 -5.66 18.46 -8.22
CA LEU A 139 -5.48 17.59 -7.05
C LEU A 139 -6.78 16.87 -6.67
N VAL A 140 -7.93 17.56 -6.77
CA VAL A 140 -9.24 16.95 -6.53
C VAL A 140 -9.55 15.88 -7.59
N CYS A 141 -9.28 16.14 -8.87
CA CYS A 141 -9.46 15.15 -9.94
C CYS A 141 -8.58 13.91 -9.74
N VAL A 142 -7.30 14.10 -9.41
CA VAL A 142 -6.38 12.99 -9.10
C VAL A 142 -6.87 12.23 -7.86
N ALA A 143 -7.36 12.94 -6.84
CA ALA A 143 -7.91 12.30 -5.65
C ALA A 143 -9.12 11.42 -5.97
N LEU A 144 -10.02 11.91 -6.84
CA LEU A 144 -11.20 11.19 -7.31
C LEU A 144 -10.84 9.99 -8.18
N ILE A 145 -9.97 10.16 -9.18
CA ILE A 145 -9.51 9.06 -10.06
C ILE A 145 -8.80 7.99 -9.22
N GLY A 146 -7.93 8.40 -8.29
CA GLY A 146 -7.26 7.49 -7.36
C GLY A 146 -8.22 6.78 -6.40
N SER A 147 -9.37 7.39 -6.08
CA SER A 147 -10.39 6.78 -5.22
C SER A 147 -11.16 5.65 -5.88
N LEU A 148 -11.24 5.62 -7.21
CA LEU A 148 -11.98 4.60 -7.97
C LEU A 148 -11.45 3.17 -7.77
N PRO A 149 -10.14 2.87 -7.94
CA PRO A 149 -9.62 1.54 -7.65
C PRO A 149 -9.73 1.17 -6.16
N ILE A 150 -9.67 2.17 -5.26
CA ILE A 150 -9.87 1.96 -3.82
C ILE A 150 -11.30 1.54 -3.53
N ALA A 151 -12.30 2.20 -4.14
CA ALA A 151 -13.71 1.89 -3.99
C ALA A 151 -14.02 0.49 -4.53
N LEU A 152 -13.49 0.14 -5.71
CA LEU A 152 -13.64 -1.19 -6.29
C LEU A 152 -13.05 -2.28 -5.38
N LEU A 153 -11.86 -2.03 -4.83
CA LEU A 153 -11.24 -2.95 -3.87
C LEU A 153 -12.06 -3.07 -2.57
N ALA A 154 -12.59 -1.96 -2.04
CA ALA A 154 -13.44 -1.96 -0.86
C ALA A 154 -14.75 -2.74 -1.08
N LEU A 155 -15.34 -2.64 -2.28
CA LEU A 155 -16.51 -3.42 -2.68
C LEU A 155 -16.19 -4.92 -2.73
N LEU A 156 -15.06 -5.31 -3.35
CA LEU A 156 -14.61 -6.70 -3.39
C LEU A 156 -14.37 -7.26 -2.00
N VAL A 157 -13.71 -6.49 -1.12
CA VAL A 157 -13.49 -6.86 0.28
C VAL A 157 -14.82 -7.01 1.03
N SER A 158 -15.76 -6.10 0.82
CA SER A 158 -17.08 -6.16 1.45
C SER A 158 -17.88 -7.39 0.98
N ALA A 159 -17.83 -7.70 -0.30
CA ALA A 159 -18.47 -8.90 -0.87
C ALA A 159 -17.85 -10.19 -0.30
N LEU A 160 -16.51 -10.24 -0.21
CA LEU A 160 -15.79 -11.36 0.40
C LEU A 160 -16.16 -11.53 1.88
N LEU A 161 -16.22 -10.44 2.63
CA LEU A 161 -16.63 -10.46 4.04
C LEU A 161 -18.06 -10.97 4.19
N HIS A 162 -19.00 -10.48 3.38
CA HIS A 162 -20.38 -10.94 3.38
C HIS A 162 -20.48 -12.44 3.08
N TYR A 163 -19.71 -12.94 2.12
CA TYR A 163 -19.67 -14.38 1.83
C TYR A 163 -19.09 -15.20 3.00
N THR A 164 -18.00 -14.73 3.61
CA THR A 164 -17.38 -15.43 4.75
C THR A 164 -18.25 -15.40 6.02
N ALA A 165 -18.99 -14.31 6.25
CA ALA A 165 -19.91 -14.17 7.39
C ALA A 165 -21.01 -15.24 7.40
N LYS A 166 -21.43 -15.74 6.23
CA LYS A 166 -22.42 -16.84 6.14
C LYS A 166 -21.89 -18.18 6.64
N ARG A 167 -20.55 -18.36 6.71
CA ARG A 167 -19.90 -19.63 7.03
C ARG A 167 -19.16 -19.59 8.36
N TRP A 168 -18.83 -18.41 8.88
CA TRP A 168 -17.99 -18.22 10.06
C TRP A 168 -18.80 -17.51 11.14
N ASP A 169 -18.44 -17.75 12.41
CA ASP A 169 -18.97 -16.96 13.53
C ASP A 169 -18.47 -15.51 13.41
N VAL A 170 -19.41 -14.58 13.15
CA VAL A 170 -19.18 -13.15 12.96
C VAL A 170 -18.65 -12.49 14.24
N HIS A 171 -18.99 -13.03 15.41
CA HIS A 171 -18.47 -12.56 16.69
C HIS A 171 -17.15 -13.24 17.08
N GLY A 172 -16.80 -14.34 16.41
CA GLY A 172 -15.57 -15.07 16.63
C GLY A 172 -14.32 -14.22 16.35
N LEU A 173 -13.30 -14.37 17.22
CA LEU A 173 -12.02 -13.64 17.11
C LEU A 173 -11.38 -13.77 15.73
N ARG A 174 -11.50 -14.95 15.10
CA ARG A 174 -10.95 -15.22 13.77
C ARG A 174 -11.57 -14.37 12.67
N TYR A 175 -12.90 -14.23 12.67
CA TYR A 175 -13.59 -13.39 11.70
C TYR A 175 -13.25 -11.92 11.93
N GLN A 176 -13.22 -11.46 13.19
CA GLN A 176 -12.86 -10.08 13.50
C GLN A 176 -11.43 -9.72 13.04
N LEU A 177 -10.46 -10.62 13.27
CA LEU A 177 -9.09 -10.43 12.79
C LEU A 177 -9.00 -10.44 11.27
N TRP A 178 -9.78 -11.29 10.59
CA TRP A 178 -9.84 -11.33 9.14
C TRP A 178 -10.42 -10.04 8.55
N ARG A 179 -11.54 -9.57 9.11
CA ARG A 179 -12.15 -8.29 8.77
C ARG A 179 -11.18 -7.12 8.96
N ASN A 180 -10.50 -7.08 10.10
CA ASN A 180 -9.50 -6.06 10.40
C ASN A 180 -8.32 -6.11 9.40
N TRP A 181 -7.84 -7.31 9.06
CA TRP A 181 -6.74 -7.47 8.10
C TRP A 181 -7.13 -6.97 6.70
N LEU A 182 -8.34 -7.29 6.22
CA LEU A 182 -8.83 -6.88 4.91
C LEU A 182 -9.07 -5.36 4.82
N TRP A 183 -9.65 -4.74 5.85
CA TRP A 183 -9.82 -3.28 5.86
C TRP A 183 -8.49 -2.54 5.97
N ALA A 184 -7.54 -3.07 6.75
CA ALA A 184 -6.18 -2.54 6.78
C ALA A 184 -5.47 -2.66 5.43
N TYR A 185 -5.74 -3.73 4.67
CA TYR A 185 -5.24 -3.92 3.31
C TYR A 185 -5.76 -2.84 2.36
N VAL A 186 -7.08 -2.56 2.37
CA VAL A 186 -7.68 -1.48 1.55
C VAL A 186 -7.08 -0.13 1.91
N LEU A 187 -7.01 0.20 3.21
CA LEU A 187 -6.50 1.48 3.67
C LEU A 187 -5.03 1.68 3.31
N SER A 188 -4.22 0.63 3.43
CA SER A 188 -2.80 0.70 3.10
C SER A 188 -2.58 0.83 1.60
N PHE A 189 -3.45 0.21 0.79
CA PHE A 189 -3.39 0.33 -0.66
C PHE A 189 -3.73 1.75 -1.08
N ALA A 190 -4.75 2.34 -0.47
CA ALA A 190 -5.11 3.74 -0.64
C ALA A 190 -3.94 4.67 -0.28
N ILE A 191 -3.30 4.46 0.88
CA ILE A 191 -2.14 5.26 1.30
C ILE A 191 -1.00 5.14 0.28
N CYS A 192 -0.64 3.93 -0.15
CA CYS A 192 0.42 3.72 -1.12
C CYS A 192 0.11 4.40 -2.46
N LEU A 193 -1.12 4.23 -2.95
CA LEU A 193 -1.59 4.84 -4.19
C LEU A 193 -1.51 6.36 -4.13
N TYR A 194 -1.97 6.98 -3.04
CA TYR A 194 -1.90 8.43 -2.88
C TYR A 194 -0.47 8.95 -2.76
N ILE A 195 0.42 8.25 -2.06
CA ILE A 195 1.84 8.64 -1.97
C ILE A 195 2.48 8.54 -3.37
N ILE A 196 2.24 7.46 -4.12
CA ILE A 196 2.78 7.27 -5.48
C ILE A 196 2.27 8.37 -6.42
N LEU A 197 0.97 8.65 -6.41
CA LEU A 197 0.40 9.71 -7.22
C LEU A 197 1.04 11.05 -6.87
N LEU A 198 1.03 11.43 -5.60
CA LEU A 198 1.58 12.73 -5.18
C LEU A 198 3.08 12.87 -5.50
N ALA A 199 3.87 11.82 -5.28
CA ALA A 199 5.29 11.82 -5.61
C ALA A 199 5.53 11.92 -7.12
N GLY A 200 4.78 11.16 -7.93
CA GLY A 200 4.85 11.25 -9.38
C GLY A 200 4.53 12.64 -9.91
N LEU A 201 3.51 13.29 -9.35
CA LEU A 201 3.18 14.67 -9.70
C LEU A 201 4.29 15.66 -9.36
N MET A 202 4.98 15.45 -8.25
CA MET A 202 6.12 16.30 -7.89
C MET A 202 7.30 16.10 -8.83
N ILE A 203 7.57 14.85 -9.24
CA ILE A 203 8.63 14.56 -10.21
C ILE A 203 8.31 15.25 -11.54
N GLU A 204 7.13 15.01 -12.10
CA GLU A 204 6.73 15.60 -13.38
C GLU A 204 6.71 17.13 -13.39
N ARG A 205 6.25 17.75 -12.29
CA ARG A 205 6.07 19.21 -12.27
C ARG A 205 7.36 19.99 -12.00
N TYR A 206 8.35 19.37 -11.34
CA TYR A 206 9.54 20.06 -10.87
C TYR A 206 10.86 19.52 -11.43
N LEU A 207 10.85 18.35 -12.08
CA LEU A 207 12.05 17.71 -12.62
C LEU A 207 12.00 17.49 -14.14
N GLN A 208 10.85 17.66 -14.81
CA GLN A 208 10.77 17.85 -16.27
C GLN A 208 10.71 19.34 -16.62
#